data_AF-A0A0E3BRD8-F1
#
_entry.id   AF-A0A0E3BRD8-F1
#
_cell.length_a   1.000
_cell.length_b   1.000
_cell.length_c   1.000
_cell.angle_alpha   90.00
_cell.angle_beta   90.00
_cell.angle_gamma   90.00
#
_symmetry.space_group_name_H-M   'P 1'
#
loop_
_entity.id
_entity.type
_entity.pdbx_description
1 polymer ?
#
loop_
_entity_poly.entity_id
_entity_poly.type
_entity_poly.pdbx_seq_one_letter_code
_entity_poly.pdbx_strand_id
1 'polypeptide(L)'
;MRENLPKYKDAAWDNPTVENVRAFMYLQRFAIDRSEQFSNATEMAVLGDPYLDEISRRPAATFASQKLDVEAGKEKSALIDSIAQRAGIFFFFKDDEYSNLQASIVKMLEAQGFTIVPISVTGRPLKDNIFPNFKTDSGHAKTLNIVNFPATFLVSPSGKFEPIGQGALSLPEMKHRIIIAAKRNGWVSEEEYKKTKPIYTTDNNIAEKLDPSIFGKDLERIQQKTNGKFNFVEPSKLMEYIRTRLNTK
;
A
#
# COMPACT_ATOMS: atom_id res chain seq x y z
N MET A 1 23.12 -5.62 -24.27
CA MET A 1 23.56 -5.51 -22.85
C MET A 1 22.64 -6.23 -21.89
N ARG A 2 21.36 -5.85 -21.79
CA ARG A 2 20.39 -6.48 -20.86
C ARG A 2 20.27 -8.01 -21.03
N GLU A 3 20.35 -8.50 -22.26
CA GLU A 3 20.29 -9.93 -22.57
C GLU A 3 21.62 -10.68 -22.41
N ASN A 4 22.75 -9.96 -22.42
CA ASN A 4 24.08 -10.59 -22.48
C ASN A 4 24.77 -10.64 -21.12
N LEU A 5 24.53 -9.67 -20.23
CA LEU A 5 25.17 -9.64 -18.91
C LEU A 5 24.96 -10.93 -18.09
N PRO A 6 23.76 -11.57 -18.07
CA PRO A 6 23.58 -12.86 -17.40
C PRO A 6 24.50 -13.96 -17.95
N LYS A 7 24.69 -14.02 -19.27
CA LYS A 7 25.52 -15.06 -19.92
C LYS A 7 26.99 -14.97 -19.50
N TYR A 8 27.52 -13.76 -19.35
CA TYR A 8 28.90 -13.57 -18.87
C TYR A 8 29.06 -13.86 -17.38
N LYS A 9 28.02 -13.60 -16.59
CA LYS A 9 27.99 -13.98 -15.17
C LYS A 9 28.04 -15.50 -15.03
N ASP A 10 27.21 -16.21 -15.78
CA ASP A 10 27.13 -17.67 -15.73
C ASP A 10 28.45 -18.30 -16.20
N ALA A 11 29.05 -17.80 -17.29
CA ALA A 11 30.38 -18.22 -17.73
C ALA A 11 31.49 -17.99 -16.68
N ALA A 12 31.42 -16.91 -15.92
CA ALA A 12 32.36 -16.61 -14.84
C ALA A 12 32.12 -17.48 -13.59
N TRP A 13 30.89 -17.90 -13.31
CA TRP A 13 30.57 -18.81 -12.21
C TRP A 13 30.93 -20.26 -12.52
N ASP A 14 30.54 -20.73 -13.70
CA ASP A 14 30.73 -22.12 -14.11
C ASP A 14 32.21 -22.41 -14.40
N ASN A 15 32.98 -21.41 -14.85
CA ASN A 15 34.41 -21.52 -15.10
C ASN A 15 35.16 -20.22 -14.75
N PRO A 16 35.61 -20.04 -13.49
CA PRO A 16 36.15 -18.78 -12.97
C PRO A 16 37.62 -18.52 -13.40
N THR A 17 37.89 -18.51 -14.70
CA THR A 17 39.18 -18.04 -15.23
C THR A 17 39.31 -16.53 -15.08
N VAL A 18 40.54 -16.02 -15.00
CA VAL A 18 40.82 -14.57 -14.93
C VAL A 18 40.15 -13.82 -16.09
N GLU A 19 40.10 -14.41 -17.29
CA GLU A 19 39.46 -13.84 -18.46
C GLU A 19 37.94 -13.75 -18.32
N ASN A 20 37.28 -14.84 -17.92
CA ASN A 20 35.83 -14.88 -17.76
C ASN A 20 35.35 -13.89 -16.68
N VAL A 21 36.07 -13.85 -15.55
CA VAL A 21 35.77 -12.91 -14.47
C VAL A 21 35.99 -11.47 -14.94
N ARG A 22 37.09 -11.16 -15.64
CA ARG A 22 37.33 -9.81 -16.19
C ARG A 22 36.25 -9.38 -17.18
N ALA A 23 35.86 -10.25 -18.11
CA ALA A 23 34.82 -9.96 -19.09
C ALA A 23 33.50 -9.61 -18.41
N PHE A 24 33.09 -10.40 -17.41
CA PHE A 24 31.91 -10.10 -16.60
C PHE A 24 32.06 -8.76 -15.85
N MET A 25 33.19 -8.54 -15.17
CA MET A 25 33.43 -7.31 -14.40
C MET A 25 33.41 -6.05 -15.27
N TYR A 26 33.95 -6.08 -16.48
CA TYR A 26 33.87 -4.94 -17.41
C TYR A 26 32.43 -4.63 -17.82
N LEU A 27 31.63 -5.65 -18.12
CA LEU A 27 30.23 -5.46 -18.48
C LEU A 27 29.39 -4.99 -17.29
N GLN A 28 29.67 -5.49 -16.09
CA GLN A 28 29.08 -5.00 -14.85
C GLN A 28 29.43 -3.53 -14.61
N ARG A 29 30.71 -3.16 -14.78
CA ARG A 29 31.16 -1.76 -14.63
C ARG A 29 30.47 -0.84 -15.63
N PHE A 30 30.40 -1.24 -16.90
CA PHE A 30 29.66 -0.48 -17.91
C PHE A 30 28.18 -0.28 -17.52
N ALA A 31 27.52 -1.30 -16.96
CA ALA A 31 26.14 -1.18 -16.49
C ALA A 31 26.00 -0.20 -15.30
N ILE A 32 26.97 -0.21 -14.38
CA ILE A 32 27.04 0.76 -13.27
C ILE A 32 27.21 2.18 -13.82
N ASP A 33 28.17 2.41 -14.71
CA ASP A 33 28.44 3.74 -15.28
C ASP A 33 27.21 4.27 -16.04
N ARG A 34 26.49 3.41 -16.78
CA ARG A 34 25.21 3.77 -17.42
C ARG A 34 24.11 4.09 -16.41
N SER A 35 24.08 3.40 -15.27
CA SER A 35 23.10 3.65 -14.22
C SER A 35 23.37 4.98 -13.52
N GLU A 36 24.64 5.34 -13.31
CA GLU A 36 25.05 6.65 -12.79
C GLU A 36 24.64 7.78 -13.74
N GLN A 37 24.91 7.65 -15.04
CA GLN A 37 24.47 8.62 -16.05
C GLN A 37 22.95 8.81 -16.05
N PHE A 38 22.19 7.71 -15.97
CA PHE A 38 20.74 7.76 -15.88
C PHE A 38 20.26 8.41 -14.58
N SER A 39 20.89 8.13 -13.44
CA SER A 39 20.58 8.75 -12.15
C SER A 39 20.77 10.26 -12.21
N ASN A 40 21.90 10.73 -12.74
CA ASN A 40 22.19 12.16 -12.88
C ASN A 40 21.19 12.86 -13.82
N ALA A 41 20.85 12.23 -14.95
CA ALA A 41 19.85 12.76 -15.87
C ALA A 41 18.45 12.79 -15.24
N THR A 42 18.12 11.80 -14.40
CA THR A 42 16.87 11.75 -13.65
C THR A 42 16.80 12.90 -12.64
N GLU A 43 17.86 13.12 -11.87
CA GLU A 43 17.92 14.24 -10.92
C GLU A 43 17.69 15.59 -11.62
N MET A 44 18.35 15.83 -12.75
CA MET A 44 18.12 17.04 -13.55
C MET A 44 16.70 17.15 -14.11
N ALA A 45 16.06 16.01 -14.46
CA ALA A 45 14.73 15.98 -15.05
C ALA A 45 13.61 16.19 -14.02
N VAL A 46 13.81 15.75 -12.77
CA VAL A 46 12.79 15.89 -11.70
C VAL A 46 12.91 17.21 -10.96
N LEU A 47 14.12 17.77 -10.84
CA LEU A 47 14.37 18.95 -10.01
C LEU A 47 13.54 20.15 -10.50
N GLY A 48 12.63 20.61 -9.64
CA GLY A 48 11.74 21.75 -9.91
C GLY A 48 10.47 21.41 -10.70
N ASP A 49 10.26 20.16 -11.14
CA ASP A 49 9.00 19.73 -11.74
C ASP A 49 8.04 19.25 -10.63
N PRO A 50 6.94 19.98 -10.32
CA PRO A 50 6.05 19.63 -9.22
C PRO A 50 5.25 18.33 -9.42
N TYR A 51 5.27 17.75 -10.62
CA TYR A 51 4.61 16.48 -10.92
C TYR A 51 5.57 15.28 -10.85
N LEU A 52 6.89 15.52 -10.93
CA LEU A 52 7.92 14.49 -10.87
C LEU A 52 8.74 14.53 -9.57
N ASP A 53 8.94 15.72 -8.98
CA ASP A 53 9.67 15.90 -7.73
C ASP A 53 8.84 15.40 -6.54
N GLU A 54 9.31 14.33 -5.89
CA GLU A 54 8.62 13.74 -4.74
C GLU A 54 8.55 14.70 -3.55
N ILE A 55 9.45 15.70 -3.46
CA ILE A 55 9.42 16.72 -2.38
C ILE A 55 8.09 17.47 -2.38
N SER A 56 7.48 17.66 -3.56
CA SER A 56 6.16 18.28 -3.71
C SER A 56 5.03 17.48 -3.03
N ARG A 57 5.18 16.16 -2.95
CA ARG A 57 4.22 15.25 -2.33
C ARG A 57 4.55 14.99 -0.86
N ARG A 58 5.82 14.75 -0.55
CA ARG A 58 6.32 14.53 0.81
C ARG A 58 7.70 15.19 0.98
N PRO A 59 7.88 16.06 1.98
CA PRO A 59 9.15 16.74 2.19
C PRO A 59 10.24 15.75 2.57
N ALA A 60 11.44 15.94 2.02
CA ALA A 60 12.62 15.15 2.37
C ALA A 60 13.24 15.55 3.72
N ALA A 61 13.05 16.80 4.14
CA ALA A 61 13.60 17.30 5.40
C ALA A 61 12.91 16.64 6.61
N THR A 62 13.70 16.00 7.48
CA THR A 62 13.23 15.19 8.61
C THR A 62 12.20 15.91 9.49
N PHE A 63 12.44 17.18 9.84
CA PHE A 63 11.52 17.94 10.71
C PHE A 63 10.13 18.12 10.06
N ALA A 64 10.10 18.33 8.74
CA ALA A 64 8.86 18.53 8.00
C ALA A 64 8.14 17.20 7.77
N SER A 65 8.86 16.12 7.45
CA SER A 65 8.25 14.80 7.28
C SER A 65 7.67 14.26 8.59
N GLN A 66 8.37 14.48 9.71
CA GLN A 66 7.88 14.10 11.04
C GLN A 66 6.61 14.86 11.42
N LYS A 67 6.51 16.15 11.07
CA LYS A 67 5.28 16.92 11.28
C LYS A 67 4.09 16.29 10.54
N LEU A 68 4.27 15.91 9.27
CA LEU A 68 3.23 15.21 8.50
C LEU A 68 2.87 13.85 9.08
N ASP A 69 3.85 13.09 9.58
CA ASP A 69 3.59 11.79 10.21
C ASP A 69 2.75 11.95 11.48
N VAL A 70 2.98 13.01 12.27
CA VAL A 70 2.18 13.35 13.46
C VAL A 70 0.76 13.77 13.08
N GLU A 71 0.60 14.65 12.08
CA GLU A 71 -0.71 15.09 11.59
C GLU A 71 -1.51 13.90 11.04
N ALA A 72 -0.93 13.10 10.15
CA ALA A 72 -1.55 11.89 9.62
C ALA A 72 -1.87 10.87 10.73
N GLY A 73 -1.05 10.77 11.78
CA GLY A 73 -1.32 9.94 12.95
C GLY A 73 -2.56 10.40 13.73
N LYS A 74 -2.75 11.71 13.90
CA LYS A 74 -3.95 12.29 14.52
C LYS A 74 -5.20 12.03 13.68
N GLU A 75 -5.11 12.26 12.37
CA GLU A 75 -6.21 11.99 11.43
C GLU A 75 -6.58 10.50 11.42
N LYS A 76 -5.60 9.58 11.45
CA LYS A 76 -5.86 8.15 11.62
C LYS A 76 -6.61 7.85 12.91
N SER A 77 -6.19 8.44 14.03
CA SER A 77 -6.84 8.19 15.32
C SER A 77 -8.28 8.69 15.31
N ALA A 78 -8.50 9.93 14.87
CA ALA A 78 -9.84 10.52 14.79
C ALA A 78 -10.77 9.72 13.86
N LEU A 79 -10.24 9.23 12.73
CA LEU A 79 -11.00 8.41 11.81
C LEU A 79 -11.36 7.04 12.41
N ILE A 80 -10.42 6.42 13.13
CA ILE A 80 -10.69 5.18 13.88
C ILE A 80 -11.79 5.37 14.91
N ASP A 81 -11.74 6.46 15.68
CA ASP A 81 -12.75 6.79 16.68
C ASP A 81 -14.13 7.01 16.03
N SER A 82 -14.16 7.65 14.84
CA SER A 82 -15.39 7.81 14.06
C SER A 82 -15.96 6.49 13.56
N ILE A 83 -15.11 5.57 13.08
CA ILE A 83 -15.52 4.24 12.64
C ILE A 83 -16.08 3.44 13.83
N ALA A 84 -15.46 3.53 15.02
CA ALA A 84 -15.90 2.82 16.22
C ALA A 84 -17.33 3.18 16.65
N GLN A 85 -17.79 4.40 16.38
CA GLN A 85 -19.17 4.82 16.65
C GLN A 85 -20.21 4.17 15.72
N ARG A 86 -19.78 3.62 14.58
CA ARG A 86 -20.66 3.15 13.51
C ARG A 86 -20.47 1.67 13.17
N ALA A 87 -19.43 1.02 13.70
CA ALA A 87 -19.12 -0.36 13.42
C ALA A 87 -18.57 -1.08 14.65
N GLY A 88 -18.90 -2.36 14.78
CA GLY A 88 -18.32 -3.26 15.78
C GLY A 88 -17.25 -4.17 15.18
N ILE A 89 -16.57 -4.92 16.04
CA ILE A 89 -15.59 -5.93 15.65
C ILE A 89 -16.07 -7.29 16.12
N PHE A 90 -16.13 -8.25 15.21
CA PHE A 90 -16.26 -9.66 15.56
C PHE A 90 -14.86 -10.24 15.66
N PHE A 91 -14.55 -10.82 16.82
CA PHE A 91 -13.26 -11.44 17.10
C PHE A 91 -13.46 -12.94 17.31
N PHE A 92 -13.18 -13.71 16.27
CA PHE A 92 -13.24 -15.16 16.29
C PHE A 92 -11.91 -15.73 16.80
N PHE A 93 -11.97 -16.63 17.77
CA PHE A 93 -10.78 -17.18 18.41
C PHE A 93 -10.90 -18.67 18.73
N LYS A 94 -9.75 -19.29 18.96
CA LYS A 94 -9.60 -20.59 19.60
C LYS A 94 -8.86 -20.42 20.93
N ASP A 95 -8.87 -21.43 21.79
CA ASP A 95 -8.07 -21.48 23.01
C ASP A 95 -6.58 -21.77 22.72
N ASP A 96 -5.94 -20.91 21.91
CA ASP A 96 -4.54 -21.02 21.49
C ASP A 96 -3.71 -19.76 21.80
N GLU A 97 -2.38 -19.87 21.69
CA GLU A 97 -1.46 -18.79 22.05
C GLU A 97 -1.66 -17.54 21.17
N TYR A 98 -1.83 -17.71 19.86
CA TYR A 98 -1.99 -16.59 18.93
C TYR A 98 -3.28 -15.80 19.19
N SER A 99 -4.38 -16.49 19.52
CA SER A 99 -5.64 -15.86 19.91
C SER A 99 -5.50 -15.12 21.23
N ASN A 100 -4.76 -15.66 22.20
CA ASN A 100 -4.46 -14.96 23.45
C ASN A 100 -3.65 -13.68 23.21
N LEU A 101 -2.61 -13.73 22.37
CA LEU A 101 -1.83 -12.54 22.00
C LEU A 101 -2.70 -11.48 21.31
N GLN A 102 -3.55 -11.90 20.39
CA GLN A 102 -4.43 -11.00 19.66
C GLN A 102 -5.50 -10.36 20.57
N ALA A 103 -5.97 -11.06 21.59
CA ALA A 103 -7.03 -10.58 22.47
C ALA A 103 -6.65 -9.27 23.19
N SER A 104 -5.40 -9.14 23.65
CA SER A 104 -4.89 -7.90 24.26
C SER A 104 -4.96 -6.72 23.28
N ILE A 105 -4.72 -6.97 22.00
CA ILE A 105 -4.80 -5.94 20.96
C ILE A 105 -6.25 -5.56 20.66
N VAL A 106 -7.16 -6.55 20.61
CA VAL A 106 -8.60 -6.30 20.46
C VAL A 106 -9.14 -5.52 21.66
N LYS A 107 -8.65 -5.78 22.88
CA LYS A 107 -9.00 -4.98 24.06
C LYS A 107 -8.56 -3.53 23.97
N MET A 108 -7.41 -3.24 23.36
CA MET A 108 -7.03 -1.86 23.10
C MET A 108 -8.02 -1.16 22.15
N LEU A 109 -8.56 -1.86 21.16
CA LEU A 109 -9.60 -1.31 20.28
C LEU A 109 -10.95 -1.16 21.01
N GLU A 110 -11.30 -2.09 21.89
CA GLU A 110 -12.47 -1.95 22.78
C GLU A 110 -12.36 -0.69 23.65
N ALA A 111 -11.18 -0.45 24.24
CA ALA A 111 -10.91 0.75 25.02
C ALA A 111 -10.94 2.05 24.19
N GLN A 112 -10.75 1.96 22.87
CA GLN A 112 -10.93 3.08 21.94
C GLN A 112 -12.38 3.22 21.43
N GLY A 113 -13.33 2.46 21.99
CA GLY A 113 -14.76 2.63 21.75
C GLY A 113 -15.37 1.64 20.76
N PHE A 114 -14.61 0.68 20.20
CA PHE A 114 -15.23 -0.37 19.39
C PHE A 114 -16.08 -1.29 20.28
N THR A 115 -17.30 -1.57 19.81
CA THR A 115 -18.05 -2.70 20.37
C THR A 115 -17.45 -4.01 19.87
N ILE A 116 -16.98 -4.86 20.78
CA ILE A 116 -16.38 -6.16 20.44
C ILE A 116 -17.38 -7.28 20.71
N VAL A 117 -17.52 -8.19 19.74
CA VAL A 117 -18.21 -9.48 19.92
C VAL A 117 -17.17 -10.60 19.85
N PRO A 118 -16.67 -11.08 20.99
CA PRO A 118 -15.74 -12.20 21.04
C PRO A 118 -16.49 -13.52 20.81
N ILE A 119 -16.00 -14.36 19.90
CA ILE A 119 -16.63 -15.62 19.47
C ILE A 119 -15.62 -16.76 19.57
N SER A 120 -15.85 -17.70 20.49
CA SER A 120 -15.05 -18.91 20.64
C SER A 120 -15.52 -19.99 19.68
N VAL A 121 -14.61 -20.50 18.86
CA VAL A 121 -14.89 -21.62 17.94
C VAL A 121 -14.88 -22.96 18.67
N THR A 122 -14.10 -23.07 19.76
CA THR A 122 -13.99 -24.30 20.56
C THR A 122 -14.92 -24.29 21.77
N GLY A 123 -15.69 -23.20 21.97
CA GLY A 123 -16.54 -23.00 23.14
C GLY A 123 -15.76 -22.77 24.45
N ARG A 124 -14.43 -22.72 24.39
CA ARG A 124 -13.54 -22.51 25.55
C ARG A 124 -13.12 -21.04 25.67
N PRO A 125 -12.90 -20.53 26.89
CA PRO A 125 -12.41 -19.17 27.11
C PRO A 125 -10.94 -19.01 26.71
N LEU A 126 -10.52 -17.76 26.54
CA LEU A 126 -9.11 -17.38 26.49
C LEU A 126 -8.50 -17.32 27.91
N LYS A 127 -7.17 -17.23 27.98
CA LYS A 127 -6.43 -17.05 29.24
C LYS A 127 -6.93 -15.82 30.00
N ASP A 128 -6.87 -15.92 31.32
CA ASP A 128 -7.28 -14.89 32.29
C ASP A 128 -8.73 -14.42 32.11
N ASN A 129 -9.53 -15.18 31.36
CA ASN A 129 -10.90 -14.85 31.00
C ASN A 129 -11.05 -13.43 30.44
N ILE A 130 -10.08 -12.96 29.63
CA ILE A 130 -10.00 -11.59 29.10
C ILE A 130 -11.29 -11.14 28.39
N PHE A 131 -12.03 -12.08 27.80
CA PHE A 131 -13.38 -11.87 27.27
C PHE A 131 -14.38 -12.79 27.99
N PRO A 132 -14.90 -12.39 29.16
CA PRO A 132 -15.74 -13.27 29.98
C PRO A 132 -17.10 -13.58 29.35
N ASN A 133 -17.60 -12.68 28.51
CA ASN A 133 -18.91 -12.77 27.85
C ASN A 133 -18.80 -13.19 26.38
N PHE A 134 -17.91 -14.14 26.06
CA PHE A 134 -17.77 -14.65 24.70
C PHE A 134 -18.99 -15.48 24.28
N LYS A 135 -19.28 -15.47 22.98
CA LYS A 135 -20.29 -16.34 22.35
C LYS A 135 -19.62 -17.59 21.81
N THR A 136 -20.33 -18.71 21.79
CA THR A 136 -19.86 -19.90 21.05
C THR A 136 -20.23 -19.75 19.57
N ASP A 137 -19.32 -20.09 18.66
CA ASP A 137 -19.62 -20.11 17.24
C ASP A 137 -20.77 -21.08 16.93
N SER A 138 -21.74 -20.59 16.15
CA SER A 138 -22.93 -21.34 15.73
C SER A 138 -23.00 -21.52 14.20
N GLY A 139 -21.86 -21.41 13.51
CA GLY A 139 -21.75 -21.51 12.05
C GLY A 139 -21.38 -20.21 11.34
N HIS A 140 -21.13 -19.14 12.08
CA HIS A 140 -20.68 -17.86 11.52
C HIS A 140 -19.28 -17.99 10.93
N ALA A 141 -18.38 -18.72 11.60
CA ALA A 141 -17.02 -18.93 11.10
C ALA A 141 -17.00 -19.64 9.74
N LYS A 142 -17.87 -20.65 9.57
CA LYS A 142 -18.05 -21.35 8.29
C LYS A 142 -18.63 -20.43 7.22
N THR A 143 -19.68 -19.66 7.56
CA THR A 143 -20.35 -18.73 6.63
C THR A 143 -19.41 -17.63 6.13
N LEU A 144 -18.52 -17.14 7.00
CA LEU A 144 -17.51 -16.13 6.68
C LEU A 144 -16.23 -16.71 6.06
N ASN A 145 -16.20 -18.02 5.74
CA ASN A 145 -15.04 -18.72 5.19
C ASN A 145 -13.76 -18.48 6.00
N ILE A 146 -13.86 -18.57 7.33
CA ILE A 146 -12.70 -18.46 8.21
C ILE A 146 -11.91 -19.76 8.13
N VAL A 147 -10.66 -19.66 7.69
CA VAL A 147 -9.72 -20.79 7.56
C VAL A 147 -8.62 -20.75 8.61
N ASN A 148 -8.26 -19.55 9.11
CA ASN A 148 -7.24 -19.36 10.13
C ASN A 148 -7.76 -18.53 11.31
N PHE A 149 -7.22 -18.80 12.51
CA PHE A 149 -7.53 -18.08 13.74
C PHE A 149 -6.24 -17.51 14.35
N PRO A 150 -6.33 -16.41 15.12
CA PRO A 150 -7.51 -15.58 15.36
C PRO A 150 -8.01 -14.89 14.08
N ALA A 151 -9.31 -14.60 14.00
CA ALA A 151 -9.89 -13.88 12.87
C ALA A 151 -10.70 -12.68 13.34
N THR A 152 -10.52 -11.54 12.67
CA THR A 152 -11.21 -10.29 12.99
C THR A 152 -11.95 -9.76 11.79
N PHE A 153 -13.19 -9.34 12.03
CA PHE A 153 -14.07 -8.75 11.03
C PHE A 153 -14.64 -7.45 11.56
N LEU A 154 -14.72 -6.45 10.70
CA LEU A 154 -15.45 -5.21 10.97
C LEU A 154 -16.91 -5.42 10.55
N VAL A 155 -17.85 -5.00 11.38
CA VAL A 155 -19.28 -5.30 11.21
C VAL A 155 -20.09 -4.02 11.34
N SER A 156 -20.93 -3.74 10.35
CA SER A 156 -21.88 -2.61 10.44
C SER A 156 -23.18 -2.98 11.14
N PRO A 157 -23.95 -1.99 11.62
CA PRO A 157 -25.32 -2.16 12.11
C PRO A 157 -26.26 -2.85 11.11
N SER A 158 -25.99 -2.68 9.81
CA SER A 158 -26.74 -3.34 8.73
C SER A 158 -26.40 -4.83 8.54
N GLY A 159 -25.47 -5.37 9.31
CA GLY A 159 -25.03 -6.76 9.21
C GLY A 159 -24.03 -7.05 8.09
N LYS A 160 -23.43 -6.01 7.48
CA LYS A 160 -22.31 -6.21 6.54
C LYS A 160 -21.02 -6.50 7.28
N PHE A 161 -20.31 -7.54 6.85
CA PHE A 161 -19.03 -7.99 7.39
C PHE A 161 -17.90 -7.69 6.42
N GLU A 162 -16.79 -7.17 6.94
CA GLU A 162 -15.55 -6.99 6.19
C GLU A 162 -14.38 -7.67 6.90
N PRO A 163 -13.57 -8.46 6.21
CA PRO A 163 -12.39 -9.09 6.81
C PRO A 163 -11.34 -8.04 7.14
N ILE A 164 -10.89 -8.04 8.40
CA ILE A 164 -9.70 -7.31 8.84
C ILE A 164 -8.47 -8.22 8.74
N GLY A 165 -8.57 -9.44 9.24
CA GLY A 165 -7.49 -10.42 9.08
C GLY A 165 -7.82 -11.78 9.68
N GLN A 166 -7.11 -12.80 9.18
CA GLN A 166 -7.10 -14.16 9.72
C GLN A 166 -5.64 -14.51 10.04
N GLY A 167 -5.27 -14.37 11.31
CA GLY A 167 -3.89 -14.39 11.82
C GLY A 167 -3.66 -13.22 12.80
N ALA A 168 -2.60 -13.31 13.61
CA ALA A 168 -2.25 -12.26 14.55
C ALA A 168 -1.77 -10.98 13.84
N LEU A 169 -2.28 -9.83 14.25
CA LEU A 169 -1.99 -8.50 13.70
C LEU A 169 -1.61 -7.54 14.83
N SER A 170 -0.63 -6.67 14.57
CA SER A 170 -0.28 -5.57 15.47
C SER A 170 -1.41 -4.52 15.50
N LEU A 171 -1.48 -3.70 16.55
CA LEU A 171 -2.46 -2.62 16.66
C LEU A 171 -2.42 -1.64 15.46
N PRO A 172 -1.24 -1.16 15.00
CA PRO A 172 -1.19 -0.29 13.82
C PRO A 172 -1.73 -0.96 12.55
N GLU A 173 -1.44 -2.25 12.36
CA GLU A 173 -1.91 -3.00 11.20
C GLU A 173 -3.44 -3.21 11.26
N MET A 174 -3.99 -3.55 12.43
CA MET A 174 -5.45 -3.63 12.61
C MET A 174 -6.12 -2.29 12.28
N LYS A 175 -5.63 -1.17 12.83
CA LYS A 175 -6.17 0.17 12.54
C LYS A 175 -6.11 0.49 11.06
N HIS A 176 -4.97 0.22 10.42
CA HIS A 176 -4.81 0.45 8.99
C HIS A 176 -5.84 -0.34 8.16
N ARG A 177 -6.03 -1.62 8.46
CA ARG A 177 -6.98 -2.48 7.77
C ARG A 177 -8.44 -2.12 8.05
N ILE A 178 -8.76 -1.69 9.26
CA ILE A 178 -10.09 -1.17 9.60
C ILE A 178 -10.44 0.03 8.71
N ILE A 179 -9.51 0.98 8.54
CA ILE A 179 -9.71 2.12 7.65
C ILE A 179 -9.94 1.66 6.20
N ILE A 180 -9.15 0.71 5.69
CA ILE A 180 -9.32 0.17 4.33
C ILE A 180 -10.68 -0.52 4.16
N ALA A 181 -11.07 -1.38 5.12
CA ALA A 181 -12.34 -2.09 5.11
C ALA A 181 -13.54 -1.12 5.14
N ALA A 182 -13.47 -0.10 5.99
CA ALA A 182 -14.49 0.94 6.09
C ALA A 182 -14.59 1.77 4.81
N LYS A 183 -13.45 2.09 4.17
CA LYS A 183 -13.41 2.77 2.87
C LYS A 183 -14.10 1.95 1.78
N ARG A 184 -13.79 0.64 1.69
CA ARG A 184 -14.40 -0.27 0.69
C ARG A 184 -15.93 -0.34 0.80
N ASN A 185 -16.48 -0.09 1.98
CA ASN A 185 -17.93 -0.06 2.21
C ASN A 185 -18.55 1.34 2.16
N GLY A 186 -17.77 2.37 1.84
CA GLY A 186 -18.22 3.74 1.79
C GLY A 186 -18.54 4.35 3.17
N TRP A 187 -18.06 3.74 4.26
CA TRP A 187 -18.18 4.33 5.61
C TRP A 187 -17.14 5.42 5.87
N VAL A 188 -16.04 5.36 5.10
CA VAL A 188 -14.97 6.35 5.05
C VAL A 188 -14.91 6.85 3.61
N SER A 189 -14.97 8.16 3.43
CA SER A 189 -14.81 8.81 2.13
C SER A 189 -13.35 8.76 1.65
N GLU A 190 -13.14 8.98 0.35
CA GLU A 190 -11.79 9.11 -0.20
C GLU A 190 -11.01 10.24 0.48
N GLU A 191 -11.67 11.37 0.75
CA GLU A 191 -11.06 12.54 1.38
C GLU A 191 -10.64 12.30 2.84
N GLU A 192 -11.48 11.62 3.63
CA GLU A 192 -11.10 11.18 4.99
C GLU A 192 -9.92 10.20 4.95
N TYR A 193 -9.92 9.26 4.00
CA TYR A 193 -8.81 8.33 3.84
C TYR A 193 -7.51 9.03 3.46
N LYS A 194 -7.56 10.00 2.53
CA LYS A 194 -6.39 10.76 2.09
C LYS A 194 -5.74 11.56 3.22
N LYS A 195 -6.52 12.14 4.14
CA LYS A 195 -5.99 12.83 5.34
C LYS A 195 -5.16 11.93 6.26
N THR A 196 -5.37 10.61 6.21
CA THR A 196 -4.54 9.65 6.95
C THR A 196 -3.16 9.41 6.34
N LYS A 197 -2.88 9.99 5.16
CA LYS A 197 -1.61 9.82 4.46
C LYS A 197 -0.66 10.96 4.84
N PRO A 198 0.60 10.65 5.15
CA PRO A 198 1.57 11.67 5.55
C PRO A 198 2.21 12.32 4.31
N ILE A 199 1.39 13.03 3.54
CA ILE A 199 1.73 13.75 2.30
C ILE A 199 1.03 15.12 2.28
N TYR A 200 1.55 16.09 1.54
CA TYR A 200 0.97 17.44 1.45
C TYR A 200 -0.35 17.50 0.69
N THR A 201 -0.39 16.87 -0.48
CA THR A 201 -1.59 16.82 -1.32
C THR A 201 -1.61 15.56 -2.19
N THR A 202 -2.81 15.06 -2.46
CA THR A 202 -3.06 14.01 -3.45
C THR A 202 -3.33 14.57 -4.84
N ASP A 203 -3.50 15.88 -4.97
CA ASP A 203 -3.93 16.54 -6.20
C ASP A 203 -2.84 16.54 -7.28
N ASN A 204 -1.61 16.15 -6.93
CA ASN A 204 -0.52 15.92 -7.87
C ASN A 204 -0.53 14.49 -8.46
N ASN A 205 -1.62 13.74 -8.31
CA ASN A 205 -1.78 12.46 -8.96
C ASN A 205 -1.85 12.61 -10.49
N ILE A 206 -0.74 12.35 -11.17
CA ILE A 206 -0.63 12.49 -12.62
C ILE A 206 -1.59 11.56 -13.36
N ALA A 207 -1.88 10.37 -12.81
CA ALA A 207 -2.80 9.43 -13.45
C ALA A 207 -4.23 9.99 -13.50
N GLU A 208 -4.69 10.64 -12.44
CA GLU A 208 -5.99 11.31 -12.41
C GLU A 208 -6.04 12.49 -13.41
N LYS A 209 -4.95 13.27 -13.51
CA LYS A 209 -4.88 14.42 -14.43
C LYS A 209 -4.80 14.02 -15.90
N LEU A 210 -4.15 12.90 -16.22
CA LEU A 210 -4.01 12.43 -17.60
C LEU A 210 -5.21 11.61 -18.08
N ASP A 211 -6.18 11.32 -17.19
CA ASP A 211 -7.35 10.47 -17.42
C ASP A 211 -6.99 9.10 -18.03
N PRO A 212 -6.89 8.03 -17.21
CA PRO A 212 -6.46 6.71 -17.68
C PRO A 212 -7.38 6.12 -18.75
N SER A 213 -8.65 6.54 -18.79
CA SER A 213 -9.64 6.00 -19.74
C SER A 213 -9.39 6.45 -21.18
N ILE A 214 -8.74 7.60 -21.36
CA ILE A 214 -8.42 8.17 -22.67
C ILE A 214 -6.93 8.16 -22.97
N PHE A 215 -6.07 8.16 -21.95
CA PHE A 215 -4.61 8.25 -22.11
C PHE A 215 -4.05 7.23 -23.09
N GLY A 216 -4.46 5.96 -23.01
CA GLY A 216 -4.01 4.92 -23.95
C GLY A 216 -4.38 5.21 -25.41
N LYS A 217 -5.62 5.67 -25.66
CA LYS A 217 -6.09 6.04 -27.01
C LYS A 217 -5.37 7.28 -27.53
N ASP A 218 -5.09 8.24 -26.66
CA ASP A 218 -4.36 9.45 -27.02
C ASP A 218 -2.89 9.12 -27.36
N LEU A 219 -2.26 8.20 -26.63
CA LEU A 219 -0.92 7.70 -26.98
C LEU A 219 -0.89 7.01 -28.34
N GLU A 220 -1.87 6.16 -28.67
CA GLU A 220 -1.98 5.52 -29.99
C GLU A 220 -2.11 6.55 -31.11
N ARG A 221 -2.91 7.61 -30.91
CA ARG A 221 -3.07 8.71 -31.87
C ARG A 221 -1.77 9.48 -32.10
N ILE A 222 -1.02 9.76 -31.03
CA ILE A 222 0.26 10.44 -31.12
C ILE A 222 1.28 9.54 -31.85
N GLN A 223 1.28 8.24 -31.55
CA GLN A 223 2.15 7.25 -32.17
C GLN A 223 1.93 7.18 -33.69
N GLN A 224 0.68 7.08 -34.15
CA GLN A 224 0.33 6.97 -35.58
C GLN A 224 0.81 8.17 -36.42
N LYS A 225 0.90 9.37 -35.82
CA LYS A 225 1.41 10.58 -36.49
C LYS A 225 2.93 10.58 -36.69
N THR A 226 3.65 9.61 -36.12
CA THR A 226 5.13 9.59 -36.11
C THR A 226 5.76 8.74 -37.23
N ASN A 227 4.98 8.11 -38.13
CA ASN A 227 5.49 7.30 -39.25
C ASN A 227 6.62 6.28 -38.89
N GLY A 228 6.62 5.75 -37.66
CA GLY A 228 7.71 4.93 -37.12
C GLY A 228 7.31 3.49 -36.80
N LYS A 229 8.16 2.53 -37.19
CA LYS A 229 8.05 1.07 -37.04
C LYS A 229 8.08 0.52 -35.60
N PHE A 230 7.84 1.34 -34.58
CA PHE A 230 8.00 0.93 -33.18
C PHE A 230 6.77 1.32 -32.34
N ASN A 231 6.40 0.45 -31.39
CA ASN A 231 5.39 0.67 -30.36
C ASN A 231 5.83 1.73 -29.34
N PHE A 232 6.21 2.92 -29.82
CA PHE A 232 6.89 3.95 -29.04
C PHE A 232 6.49 5.35 -29.49
N VAL A 233 6.17 6.22 -28.53
CA VAL A 233 5.94 7.65 -28.76
C VAL A 233 7.23 8.40 -28.43
N GLU A 234 7.68 9.26 -29.34
CA GLU A 234 8.88 10.08 -29.14
C GLU A 234 8.74 10.96 -27.87
N PRO A 235 9.77 11.07 -27.01
CA PRO A 235 9.67 11.83 -25.76
C PRO A 235 9.23 13.28 -25.94
N SER A 236 9.69 13.97 -26.99
CA SER A 236 9.30 15.35 -27.28
C SER A 236 7.78 15.49 -27.46
N LYS A 237 7.16 14.55 -28.18
CA LYS A 237 5.72 14.50 -28.44
C LYS A 237 4.91 14.07 -27.22
N LEU A 238 5.42 13.14 -26.44
CA LEU A 238 4.80 12.78 -25.17
C LEU A 238 4.79 13.97 -24.21
N MET A 239 5.89 14.70 -24.10
CA MET A 239 5.98 15.89 -23.24
C MET A 239 5.07 17.02 -23.71
N GLU A 240 4.93 17.23 -25.02
CA GLU A 240 3.98 18.19 -25.60
C GLU A 240 2.54 17.85 -25.16
N TYR A 241 2.14 16.57 -25.26
CA TYR A 241 0.83 16.10 -24.80
C TYR A 241 0.65 16.29 -23.30
N ILE A 242 1.62 15.86 -22.49
CA ILE A 242 1.55 15.94 -21.03
C ILE A 242 1.44 17.40 -20.56
N ARG A 243 2.25 18.32 -21.09
CA ARG A 243 2.18 19.75 -20.75
C ARG A 243 0.81 20.35 -21.04
N THR A 244 0.21 19.98 -22.18
CA THR A 244 -1.13 20.43 -22.56
C THR A 244 -2.19 19.96 -21.54
N ARG A 245 -2.03 18.78 -20.96
CA ARG A 245 -2.97 18.21 -19.98
C ARG A 245 -2.75 18.69 -18.54
N LEU A 246 -1.49 18.96 -18.16
CA LEU A 246 -1.13 19.35 -16.80
C LEU A 246 -1.31 20.85 -16.52
N ASN A 247 -1.82 21.64 -17.48
CA ASN A 247 -1.98 23.09 -17.39
C ASN A 247 -0.69 23.82 -16.95
N THR A 248 0.47 23.27 -17.33
CA THR A 248 1.76 23.93 -17.13
C THR A 248 1.92 25.00 -18.21
N LYS A 249 1.54 26.24 -17.88
CA LYS A 249 2.10 27.43 -18.54
C LYS A 249 3.55 27.63 -18.08
#